data_AF-A0A2E2Z7S8-F1
#
_entry.id   AF-A0A2E2Z7S8-F1
#
_cell.length_a   1.000
_cell.length_b   1.000
_cell.length_c   1.000
_cell.angle_alpha   90.00
_cell.angle_beta   90.00
_cell.angle_gamma   90.00
#
_symmetry.space_group_name_H-M   'P 1'
#
loop_
_entity.id
_entity.type
_entity.pdbx_description
1 polymer ?
#
loop_
_entity_poly.entity_id
_entity_poly.type
_entity_poly.pdbx_seq_one_letter_code
_entity_poly.pdbx_strand_id
1 'polypeptide(L)'
;MIKNNKINKILKEKIESGEKISPVLPDGIKNYLIDIDGTITDDIPNEEPERMKTCLPYKDALLTCNKWFDEGHMICFFTSRVEDHRKITEDWLDKHGFKYHSLLMGKPRGGNYHWIDNHLVKATRYRGSFTEMVKKEVTIEVFKDE
;
A
#
# COMPACT_ATOMS: atom_id res chain seq x y z
N MET A 1 4.44 16.71 4.91
CA MET A 1 5.91 16.44 4.95
C MET A 1 6.44 15.75 6.22
N ILE A 2 5.64 15.48 7.27
CA ILE A 2 6.16 14.92 8.55
C ILE A 2 6.26 13.36 8.56
N LYS A 3 5.58 12.64 7.65
CA LYS A 3 5.48 11.16 7.70
C LYS A 3 6.71 10.39 7.17
N ASN A 4 7.49 10.94 6.21
CA ASN A 4 8.64 10.25 5.59
C ASN A 4 9.84 10.01 6.55
N ASN A 5 10.03 10.86 7.57
CA ASN A 5 11.17 10.74 8.49
C ASN A 5 11.14 9.50 9.39
N LYS A 6 9.97 8.84 9.55
CA LYS A 6 9.87 7.60 10.32
C LYS A 6 10.33 6.38 9.51
N ILE A 7 10.11 6.38 8.19
CA ILE A 7 10.48 5.26 7.30
C ILE A 7 12.00 5.07 7.29
N ASN A 8 12.75 6.16 7.10
CA ASN A 8 14.22 6.13 7.05
C ASN A 8 14.87 5.65 8.35
N LYS A 9 14.16 5.70 9.49
CA LYS A 9 14.66 5.20 10.78
C LYS A 9 14.49 3.68 10.97
N ILE A 10 13.61 3.04 10.19
CA ILE A 10 13.31 1.59 10.30
C ILE A 10 14.18 0.77 9.34
N LEU A 11 14.63 1.41 8.26
CA LEU A 11 15.52 0.83 7.26
C LEU A 11 16.89 0.46 7.87
N LYS A 12 17.36 -0.76 7.62
CA LYS A 12 18.71 -1.19 8.00
C LYS A 12 19.65 -1.00 6.81
N GLU A 13 20.81 -0.37 7.04
CA GLU A 13 21.89 -0.37 6.05
C GLU A 13 22.26 -1.81 5.70
N LYS A 14 22.39 -2.10 4.40
CA LYS A 14 22.78 -3.43 3.91
C LYS A 14 24.07 -3.29 3.10
N ILE A 15 25.06 -4.11 3.42
CA ILE A 15 26.32 -4.23 2.68
C ILE A 15 26.36 -5.64 2.10
N GLU A 16 26.61 -5.75 0.80
CA GLU A 16 26.71 -7.02 0.09
C GLU A 16 27.98 -6.97 -0.78
N SER A 17 28.86 -7.97 -0.63
CA SER A 17 30.15 -8.04 -1.33
C SER A 17 31.06 -6.80 -1.18
N GLY A 18 30.93 -6.06 -0.07
CA GLY A 18 31.72 -4.86 0.20
C GLY A 18 31.11 -3.55 -0.32
N GLU A 19 29.99 -3.62 -1.06
CA GLU A 19 29.27 -2.45 -1.55
C GLU A 19 28.02 -2.15 -0.70
N LYS A 20 27.73 -0.86 -0.48
CA LYS A 20 26.47 -0.43 0.12
C LYS A 20 25.34 -0.61 -0.90
N ILE A 21 24.38 -1.44 -0.58
CA ILE A 21 23.18 -1.66 -1.40
C ILE A 21 21.94 -1.02 -0.77
N SER A 22 20.83 -1.01 -1.51
CA SER A 22 19.56 -0.46 -1.04
C SER A 22 19.19 -1.04 0.34
N PRO A 23 18.82 -0.19 1.30
CA PRO A 23 18.50 -0.63 2.64
C PRO A 23 17.20 -1.47 2.65
N VAL A 24 17.11 -2.40 3.58
CA VAL A 24 15.99 -3.36 3.66
C VAL A 24 15.21 -3.19 4.96
N LEU A 25 13.95 -3.62 4.95
CA LEU A 25 13.16 -3.73 6.16
C LEU A 25 13.68 -4.88 7.05
N PRO A 26 13.49 -4.79 8.38
CA PRO A 26 13.80 -5.91 9.28
C PRO A 26 12.99 -7.17 8.93
N ASP A 27 13.51 -8.34 9.31
CA ASP A 27 12.81 -9.62 9.13
C ASP A 27 11.42 -9.59 9.74
N GLY A 28 10.46 -10.18 9.02
CA GLY A 28 9.04 -10.21 9.41
C GLY A 28 8.28 -8.91 9.15
N ILE A 29 8.96 -7.77 8.99
CA ILE A 29 8.33 -6.50 8.63
C ILE A 29 8.05 -6.47 7.12
N LYS A 30 6.94 -5.83 6.75
CA LYS A 30 6.43 -5.78 5.39
C LYS A 30 6.18 -4.32 5.01
N ASN A 31 6.31 -4.04 3.72
CA ASN A 31 5.84 -2.81 3.14
C ASN A 31 4.54 -3.08 2.37
N TYR A 32 3.41 -2.69 2.95
CA TYR A 32 2.11 -2.84 2.32
C TYR A 32 1.83 -1.64 1.42
N LEU A 33 1.63 -1.90 0.14
CA LEU A 33 1.07 -0.94 -0.82
C LEU A 33 -0.39 -1.28 -1.02
N ILE A 34 -1.26 -0.44 -0.45
CA ILE A 34 -2.70 -0.73 -0.33
C ILE A 34 -3.45 0.27 -1.22
N ASP A 35 -4.27 -0.25 -2.11
CA ASP A 35 -5.17 0.57 -2.94
C ASP A 35 -6.27 1.21 -2.09
N ILE A 36 -6.89 2.29 -2.57
CA ILE A 36 -7.95 2.99 -1.82
C ILE A 36 -9.33 2.56 -2.32
N ASP A 37 -9.69 3.04 -3.50
CA ASP A 37 -11.01 2.88 -4.08
C ASP A 37 -11.25 1.42 -4.48
N GLY A 38 -12.37 0.84 -4.03
CA GLY A 38 -12.69 -0.58 -4.20
C GLY A 38 -11.90 -1.52 -3.28
N THR A 39 -11.04 -0.99 -2.41
CA THR A 39 -10.20 -1.79 -1.48
C THR A 39 -10.43 -1.44 -0.02
N ILE A 40 -10.28 -0.19 0.41
CA ILE A 40 -10.56 0.23 1.80
C ILE A 40 -11.85 1.04 1.95
N THR A 41 -12.49 1.33 0.83
CA THR A 41 -13.77 2.01 0.68
C THR A 41 -14.40 1.57 -0.65
N ASP A 42 -15.58 2.08 -0.96
CA ASP A 42 -16.28 1.84 -2.23
C ASP A 42 -15.39 2.19 -3.44
N ASP A 43 -15.69 1.61 -4.61
CA ASP A 43 -15.02 1.98 -5.86
C ASP A 43 -15.52 3.34 -6.35
N ILE A 44 -14.74 4.39 -6.09
CA ILE A 44 -15.04 5.78 -6.43
C ILE A 44 -14.17 6.21 -7.62
N PRO A 45 -14.76 6.58 -8.76
CA PRO A 45 -14.01 7.10 -9.89
C PRO A 45 -13.45 8.50 -9.60
N ASN A 46 -12.36 8.86 -10.27
CA ASN A 46 -11.75 10.19 -10.15
C ASN A 46 -12.71 11.31 -10.55
N GLU A 47 -13.66 10.99 -11.44
CA GLU A 47 -14.65 11.90 -11.98
C GLU A 47 -15.75 12.29 -10.96
N GLU A 48 -15.80 11.66 -9.79
CA GLU A 48 -16.80 11.89 -8.72
C GLU A 48 -16.14 12.24 -7.36
N PRO A 49 -15.39 13.37 -7.27
CA PRO A 49 -14.63 13.72 -6.07
C PRO A 49 -15.52 14.00 -4.84
N GLU A 50 -16.77 14.40 -5.01
CA GLU A 50 -17.73 14.57 -3.91
C GLU A 50 -17.98 13.28 -3.13
N ARG A 51 -18.01 12.12 -3.81
CA ARG A 51 -18.17 10.81 -3.17
C ARG A 51 -16.95 10.41 -2.35
N MET A 52 -15.75 10.89 -2.72
CA MET A 52 -14.53 10.63 -1.95
C MET A 52 -14.59 11.22 -0.52
N LYS A 53 -15.44 12.22 -0.26
CA LYS A 53 -15.60 12.83 1.08
C LYS A 53 -16.57 12.06 1.98
N THR A 54 -17.56 11.43 1.36
CA THR A 54 -18.76 10.91 2.03
C THR A 54 -18.80 9.38 2.08
N CYS A 55 -18.02 8.69 1.24
CA CYS A 55 -17.91 7.24 1.30
C CYS A 55 -17.41 6.80 2.69
N LEU A 56 -17.86 5.61 3.10
CA LEU A 56 -17.51 5.02 4.38
C LEU A 56 -16.39 4.00 4.21
N PRO A 57 -15.44 3.92 5.15
CA PRO A 57 -14.42 2.89 5.09
C PRO A 57 -15.02 1.52 5.31
N TYR A 58 -14.44 0.50 4.69
CA TYR A 58 -14.66 -0.87 5.12
C TYR A 58 -14.04 -1.06 6.51
N LYS A 59 -14.86 -1.49 7.46
CA LYS A 59 -14.47 -1.55 8.88
C LYS A 59 -13.32 -2.54 9.13
N ASP A 60 -13.35 -3.67 8.45
CA ASP A 60 -12.30 -4.69 8.49
C ASP A 60 -10.98 -4.20 7.89
N ALA A 61 -11.03 -3.44 6.79
CA ALA A 61 -9.86 -2.80 6.21
C ALA A 61 -9.19 -1.81 7.18
N LEU A 62 -9.99 -0.95 7.82
CA LEU A 62 -9.51 -0.01 8.83
C LEU A 62 -8.82 -0.72 10.00
N LEU A 63 -9.48 -1.72 10.58
CA LEU A 63 -8.93 -2.49 11.70
C LEU A 63 -7.65 -3.22 11.30
N THR A 64 -7.61 -3.83 10.13
CA THR A 64 -6.47 -4.62 9.66
C THR A 64 -5.27 -3.73 9.34
N CYS A 65 -5.46 -2.62 8.62
CA CYS A 65 -4.38 -1.68 8.32
C CYS A 65 -3.77 -1.09 9.59
N ASN A 66 -4.61 -0.71 10.56
CA ASN A 66 -4.14 -0.15 11.82
C ASN A 66 -3.42 -1.21 12.69
N LYS A 67 -3.91 -2.45 12.70
CA LYS A 67 -3.19 -3.57 13.33
C LYS A 67 -1.80 -3.75 12.73
N TRP A 68 -1.69 -3.80 11.39
CA TRP A 68 -0.40 -3.94 10.73
C TRP A 68 0.55 -2.76 11.03
N PHE A 69 0.01 -1.54 11.06
CA PHE A 69 0.78 -0.37 11.48
C PHE A 69 1.32 -0.52 12.91
N ASP A 70 0.47 -0.95 13.85
CA ASP A 70 0.84 -1.11 15.26
C ASP A 70 1.83 -2.29 15.48
N GLU A 71 1.81 -3.29 14.60
CA GLU A 71 2.82 -4.37 14.51
C GLU A 71 4.16 -3.92 13.90
N GLY A 72 4.27 -2.66 13.47
CA GLY A 72 5.48 -2.07 12.91
C GLY A 72 5.64 -2.25 11.41
N HIS A 73 4.62 -2.75 10.70
CA HIS A 73 4.63 -2.79 9.24
C HIS A 73 4.51 -1.39 8.63
N MET A 74 5.10 -1.22 7.45
CA MET A 74 4.96 0.01 6.68
C MET A 74 3.64 -0.04 5.91
N ILE A 75 2.89 1.06 5.99
CA ILE A 75 1.59 1.21 5.33
C ILE A 75 1.70 2.38 4.37
N CYS A 76 1.65 2.08 3.08
CA CYS A 76 1.59 3.04 2.00
C CYS A 76 0.24 2.90 1.29
N PHE A 77 -0.58 3.95 1.30
CA PHE A 77 -1.71 3.99 0.38
C PHE A 77 -1.23 4.37 -1.02
N PHE A 78 -1.67 3.64 -2.04
CA PHE A 78 -1.25 3.81 -3.43
C PHE A 78 -2.47 3.80 -4.35
N THR A 79 -2.87 4.97 -4.82
CA THR A 79 -4.17 5.20 -5.48
C THR A 79 -4.03 5.81 -6.87
N SER A 80 -5.00 5.52 -7.74
CA SER A 80 -5.13 6.14 -9.07
C SER A 80 -5.75 7.54 -9.03
N ARG A 81 -6.17 8.02 -7.85
CA ARG A 81 -6.49 9.43 -7.66
C ARG A 81 -5.30 10.30 -8.05
N VAL A 82 -5.59 11.44 -8.68
CA VAL A 82 -4.57 12.40 -9.12
C VAL A 82 -4.13 13.31 -7.97
N GLU A 83 -3.02 14.02 -8.13
CA GLU A 83 -2.49 14.93 -7.09
C GLU A 83 -3.49 16.01 -6.64
N ASP A 84 -4.36 16.49 -7.54
CA ASP A 84 -5.44 17.43 -7.18
C ASP A 84 -6.40 16.86 -6.12
N HIS A 85 -6.49 15.53 -6.03
CA HIS A 85 -7.29 14.82 -5.03
C HIS A 85 -6.49 14.44 -3.77
N ARG A 86 -5.25 14.89 -3.60
CA ARG A 86 -4.44 14.55 -2.42
C ARG A 86 -5.10 15.04 -1.14
N LYS A 87 -5.45 16.32 -1.08
CA LYS A 87 -5.99 16.92 0.15
C LYS A 87 -7.27 16.23 0.62
N ILE A 88 -8.22 16.02 -0.29
CA ILE A 88 -9.47 15.31 0.01
C ILE A 88 -9.23 13.87 0.49
N THR A 89 -8.22 13.20 -0.07
CA THR A 89 -7.85 11.84 0.32
C THR A 89 -7.20 11.81 1.70
N GLU A 90 -6.26 12.72 1.99
CA GLU A 90 -5.63 12.85 3.31
C GLU A 90 -6.65 13.21 4.38
N ASP A 91 -7.52 14.20 4.12
CA ASP A 91 -8.58 14.61 5.03
C ASP A 91 -9.55 13.43 5.33
N TRP A 92 -9.87 12.59 4.33
CA TRP A 92 -10.71 11.41 4.50
C TRP A 92 -10.00 10.33 5.34
N LEU A 93 -8.73 10.01 5.04
CA LEU A 93 -7.94 9.02 5.78
C LEU A 93 -7.80 9.41 7.25
N ASP A 94 -7.49 10.68 7.52
CA ASP A 94 -7.33 11.21 8.87
C ASP A 94 -8.68 11.22 9.61
N LYS A 95 -9.76 11.67 8.96
CA LYS A 95 -11.13 11.64 9.53
C LYS A 95 -11.56 10.24 9.96
N HIS A 96 -11.22 9.22 9.17
CA HIS A 96 -11.59 7.84 9.44
C HIS A 96 -10.55 7.07 10.28
N GLY A 97 -9.44 7.72 10.66
CA GLY A 97 -8.47 7.18 11.60
C GLY A 97 -7.53 6.12 11.04
N PHE A 98 -7.26 6.14 9.73
CA PHE A 98 -6.24 5.27 9.15
C PHE A 98 -4.84 5.72 9.58
N LYS A 99 -4.05 4.78 10.12
CA LYS A 99 -2.63 4.98 10.41
C LYS A 99 -1.80 4.57 9.19
N TYR A 100 -1.02 5.51 8.66
CA TYR A 100 -0.19 5.24 7.48
C TYR A 100 1.09 6.09 7.47
N HIS A 101 2.05 5.62 6.68
CA HIS A 101 3.38 6.21 6.56
C HIS A 101 3.53 7.05 5.29
N SER A 102 2.90 6.64 4.19
CA SER A 102 2.99 7.35 2.91
C SER A 102 1.71 7.23 2.07
N LEU A 103 1.50 8.21 1.19
CA LEU A 103 0.42 8.24 0.21
C LEU A 103 1.01 8.58 -1.16
N LEU A 104 0.95 7.62 -2.07
CA LEU A 104 1.35 7.75 -3.47
C LEU A 104 0.09 7.92 -4.34
N MET A 105 0.06 9.01 -5.10
CA MET A 105 -1.02 9.35 -6.03
C MET A 105 -0.61 9.00 -7.45
N GLY A 106 -1.56 8.99 -8.38
CA GLY A 106 -1.29 8.84 -9.81
C GLY A 106 -0.90 7.43 -10.24
N LYS A 107 -1.28 6.39 -9.49
CA LYS A 107 -1.20 5.00 -9.95
C LYS A 107 -1.91 4.88 -11.33
N PRO A 108 -1.29 4.26 -12.35
CA PRO A 108 -1.93 4.07 -13.65
C PRO A 108 -3.32 3.42 -13.51
N ARG A 109 -4.27 3.79 -14.38
CA ARG A 109 -5.64 3.22 -14.38
C ARG A 109 -5.72 2.02 -15.33
N GLY A 110 -6.65 1.09 -15.08
CA GLY A 110 -6.98 -0.01 -16.02
C GLY A 110 -6.78 -1.43 -15.50
N GLY A 111 -6.28 -1.62 -14.28
CA GLY A 111 -6.37 -2.91 -13.56
C GLY A 111 -5.41 -4.02 -14.02
N ASN A 112 -4.80 -3.94 -15.21
CA ASN A 112 -3.81 -4.89 -15.70
C ASN A 112 -2.39 -4.49 -15.29
N TYR A 113 -2.08 -4.67 -13.99
CA TYR A 113 -0.78 -4.30 -13.44
C TYR A 113 0.18 -5.48 -13.43
N HIS A 114 1.39 -5.27 -13.97
CA HIS A 114 2.52 -6.18 -13.83
C HIS A 114 3.64 -5.42 -13.13
N TRP A 115 3.93 -5.76 -11.88
CA TRP A 115 5.01 -5.13 -11.11
C TRP A 115 6.28 -5.95 -11.26
N ILE A 116 7.27 -5.34 -11.92
CA ILE A 116 8.62 -5.89 -12.08
C ILE A 116 9.55 -5.16 -11.11
N ASP A 117 10.27 -5.93 -10.29
CA ASP A 117 11.25 -5.43 -9.32
C ASP A 117 12.39 -6.45 -9.22
N ASN A 118 13.60 -5.99 -8.89
CA ASN A 118 14.73 -6.89 -8.68
C ASN A 118 14.65 -7.63 -7.33
N HIS A 119 13.74 -7.20 -6.44
CA HIS A 119 13.35 -7.93 -5.23
C HIS A 119 12.02 -8.67 -5.42
N LEU A 120 11.77 -9.70 -4.61
CA LEU A 120 10.52 -10.44 -4.65
C LEU A 120 9.33 -9.53 -4.28
N VAL A 121 8.48 -9.24 -5.27
CA VAL A 121 7.19 -8.57 -5.06
C VAL A 121 6.12 -9.61 -4.76
N LYS A 122 5.35 -9.37 -3.69
CA LYS A 122 4.18 -10.19 -3.35
C LYS A 122 2.91 -9.45 -3.74
N ALA A 123 2.09 -10.06 -4.59
CA ALA A 123 0.78 -9.53 -4.96
C ALA A 123 -0.33 -10.27 -4.18
N THR A 124 -1.30 -9.52 -3.65
CA THR A 124 -2.52 -10.06 -3.04
C THR A 124 -3.73 -9.42 -3.69
N ARG A 125 -4.67 -10.23 -4.16
CA ARG A 125 -5.92 -9.74 -4.73
C ARG A 125 -6.98 -9.64 -3.64
N TYR A 126 -7.44 -8.43 -3.36
CA TYR A 126 -8.62 -8.20 -2.53
C TYR A 126 -9.87 -8.77 -3.19
N ARG A 127 -10.77 -9.39 -2.40
CA ARG A 127 -12.01 -10.02 -2.87
C ARG A 127 -13.24 -9.59 -2.04
N GLY A 128 -13.19 -8.41 -1.42
CA GLY A 128 -14.33 -7.84 -0.70
C GLY A 128 -14.30 -7.99 0.83
N SER A 129 -13.25 -8.59 1.41
CA SER A 129 -13.02 -8.54 2.86
C SER A 129 -11.54 -8.70 3.24
N PHE A 130 -11.14 -8.02 4.31
CA PHE A 130 -9.84 -8.17 4.97
C PHE A 130 -9.96 -9.30 6.01
N THR A 131 -9.58 -10.50 5.58
CA THR A 131 -9.55 -11.71 6.42
C THR A 131 -8.11 -12.10 6.74
N GLU A 132 -7.93 -13.18 7.49
CA GLU A 132 -6.59 -13.72 7.75
C GLU A 132 -5.89 -14.11 6.44
N MET A 133 -4.62 -13.72 6.32
CA MET A 133 -3.81 -14.02 5.15
C MET A 133 -3.46 -15.51 5.12
N VAL A 134 -3.85 -16.19 4.04
CA VAL A 134 -3.52 -17.60 3.80
C VAL A 134 -2.50 -17.74 2.67
N LYS A 135 -1.74 -18.85 2.68
CA LYS A 135 -0.83 -19.21 1.59
C LYS A 135 -1.58 -19.98 0.51
N LYS A 136 -1.32 -19.65 -0.75
CA LYS A 136 -1.87 -20.35 -1.91
C LYS A 136 -0.84 -20.35 -3.04
N GLU A 137 -0.70 -21.48 -3.73
CA GLU A 137 0.09 -21.57 -4.96
C GLU A 137 -0.73 -21.04 -6.16
N VAL A 138 -0.09 -20.22 -6.98
CA VAL A 138 -0.66 -19.65 -8.21
C VAL A 138 0.40 -19.64 -9.31
N THR A 139 -0.04 -19.83 -10.55
CA THR A 139 0.82 -19.63 -11.72
C THR A 139 0.92 -18.15 -12.03
N ILE A 140 2.14 -17.67 -12.27
CA ILE A 140 2.45 -16.30 -12.66
C ILE A 140 3.39 -16.30 -13.86
N GLU A 141 3.42 -15.20 -14.60
CA GLU A 141 4.45 -14.96 -15.60
C GLU A 141 5.76 -14.56 -14.91
N VAL A 142 6.85 -15.21 -15.29
CA VAL A 142 8.21 -14.92 -14.80
C VAL A 142 9.16 -14.88 -15.98
N PHE A 143 10.29 -14.20 -15.81
CA PHE A 143 11.39 -14.32 -16.77
C PHE A 143 11.92 -15.76 -16.77
N LYS A 144 12.44 -16.18 -17.93
CA LYS A 144 13.09 -17.48 -18.06
C LYS A 144 14.40 -17.47 -17.28
N ASP A 145 14.63 -18.49 -16.45
CA ASP A 145 15.94 -18.72 -15.83
C ASP A 145 16.98 -19.02 -16.92
N GLU A 146 18.17 -18.43 -16.82
CA GLU A 146 19.33 -18.76 -17.67
C GLU A 146 20.02 -20.05 -17.21
#